data_AF-A0A8T6ZDH6-F1
#
_entry.id   AF-A0A8T6ZDH6-F1
#
_cell.length_a   1.000
_cell.length_b   1.000
_cell.length_c   1.000
_cell.angle_alpha   90.00
_cell.angle_beta   90.00
_cell.angle_gamma   90.00
#
_symmetry.space_group_name_H-M   'P 1'
#
loop_
_entity.id
_entity.type
_entity.pdbx_description
1 polymer ?
#
loop_
_entity_poly.entity_id
_entity_poly.type
_entity_poly.pdbx_seq_one_letter_code
_entity_poly.pdbx_strand_id
1 'polypeptide(L)' 'MRALSQRIGLSKTEIYRRIQSGTFVTPLKLGERSIGFDEAEVEAWLAALPRVEGKE' A
#
# COMPACT_ATOMS: atom_id res chain seq x y z
N MET A 1 1.96 -1.21 9.50
CA MET A 1 1.36 -0.04 8.79
C MET A 1 2.26 1.22 8.73
N ARG A 2 2.92 1.67 9.83
CA ARG A 2 3.83 2.84 9.76
C ARG A 2 5.03 2.64 8.82
N ALA A 3 5.62 1.45 8.80
CA ALA A 3 6.72 1.12 7.88
C ALA A 3 6.27 1.19 6.41
N LEU A 4 5.12 0.59 6.09
CA LEU A 4 4.52 0.64 4.76
C LEU A 4 4.27 2.09 4.29
N SER A 5 3.62 2.90 5.13
CA SER A 5 3.33 4.31 4.84
C SER A 5 4.58 5.13 4.53
N GLN A 6 5.69 4.89 5.24
CA GLN A 6 6.97 5.53 4.97
C GLN A 6 7.61 5.02 3.67
N ARG A 7 7.50 3.72 3.38
CA ARG A 7 8.12 3.11 2.18
C ARG A 7 7.42 3.53 0.89
N ILE A 8 6.08 3.61 0.90
CA ILE A 8 5.29 3.96 -0.29
C ILE A 8 4.92 5.45 -0.36
N GLY A 9 5.25 6.22 0.68
CA GLY A 9 4.92 7.65 0.78
C GLY A 9 3.43 7.98 0.90
N LEU A 10 2.58 6.97 1.15
CA LEU A 10 1.13 7.16 1.28
C LEU A 10 0.70 7.21 2.74
N SER A 11 -0.24 8.11 3.04
CA SER A 11 -0.90 8.17 4.34
C SER A 11 -1.73 6.91 4.60
N LYS A 12 -1.92 6.55 5.88
CA LYS A 12 -2.78 5.42 6.28
C LYS A 12 -4.16 5.45 5.63
N THR A 13 -4.78 6.63 5.55
CA THR A 13 -6.11 6.83 4.96
C THR A 13 -6.12 6.46 3.49
N GLU A 14 -5.08 6.85 2.74
CA GLU A 14 -4.95 6.52 1.33
C GLU A 14 -4.74 5.02 1.12
N ILE A 15 -3.93 4.38 1.98
CA ILE A 15 -3.76 2.92 1.97
C ILE A 15 -5.10 2.22 2.16
N TYR A 16 -5.86 2.60 3.19
CA TYR A 16 -7.19 2.02 3.41
C TYR A 16 -8.16 2.30 2.27
N ARG A 17 -8.11 3.49 1.66
CA ARG A 17 -8.92 3.84 0.50
C ARG A 17 -8.59 2.94 -0.68
N ARG A 18 -7.31 2.71 -0.97
CA ARG A 18 -6.89 1.83 -2.07
C ARG A 18 -7.20 0.36 -1.79
N ILE A 19 -7.11 -0.08 -0.53
CA ILE A 19 -7.56 -1.41 -0.11
C ILE A 19 -9.07 -1.56 -0.35
N GLN A 20 -9.89 -0.58 0.06
CA GLN A 20 -11.33 -0.59 -0.21
C GLN A 20 -11.64 -0.53 -1.72
N SER A 21 -10.84 0.20 -2.47
CA SER A 21 -10.95 0.31 -3.93
C SER A 21 -10.45 -0.94 -4.67
N GLY A 22 -9.90 -1.94 -3.96
CA GLY A 22 -9.31 -3.15 -4.57
C GLY A 22 -8.08 -2.87 -5.45
N THR A 23 -7.46 -1.70 -5.30
CA THR A 23 -6.33 -1.23 -6.11
C THR A 23 -5.01 -1.29 -5.34
N PHE A 24 -5.01 -1.90 -4.16
CA PHE A 24 -3.84 -2.14 -3.33
C PHE A 24 -3.70 -3.63 -3.05
N VAL A 25 -2.50 -4.03 -2.65
CA VAL A 25 -2.20 -5.40 -2.23
C VAL A 25 -3.11 -5.85 -1.08
N THR A 26 -3.48 -7.12 -1.09
CA THR A 26 -4.41 -7.66 -0.10
C THR A 26 -3.73 -7.72 1.27
N PRO A 27 -4.27 -7.09 2.32
CA PRO A 27 -3.70 -7.20 3.65
C PRO A 27 -3.85 -8.62 4.18
N LEU A 28 -2.74 -9.24 4.59
CA LEU A 28 -2.75 -10.49 5.33
C LEU A 28 -3.06 -10.20 6.79
N LYS A 29 -4.05 -10.91 7.35
CA LYS A 29 -4.44 -10.75 8.75
C LYS A 29 -3.44 -11.50 9.63
N LEU A 30 -2.51 -10.76 10.24
CA LEU A 30 -1.48 -11.32 11.13
C LEU A 30 -1.97 -11.47 12.58
N GLY A 31 -3.06 -10.79 12.93
CA GLY A 31 -3.68 -10.90 14.24
C GLY A 31 -4.93 -10.03 14.36
N GLU A 32 -5.48 -9.95 15.56
CA GLU A 32 -6.77 -9.29 15.81
C GLU A 32 -6.77 -7.79 15.48
N ARG A 33 -5.63 -7.12 15.67
CA ARG A 33 -5.44 -5.68 15.37
C ARG A 33 -4.30 -5.41 14.40
N SER A 34 -3.72 -6.47 13.81
CA SER A 34 -2.50 -6.39 13.02
C SER A 34 -2.72 -6.96 11.64
N ILE A 35 -2.40 -6.16 10.63
CA ILE A 35 -2.34 -6.56 9.23
C ILE A 35 -0.91 -6.44 8.72
N GLY A 36 -0.50 -7.46 7.96
CA GLY A 36 0.74 -7.53 7.21
C GLY A 36 0.48 -7.39 5.74
N PHE A 37 1.55 -7.15 4.99
CA PHE A 37 1.55 -7.15 3.54
C PHE A 37 2.79 -7.91 3.10
N ASP A 38 2.66 -8.67 2.03
CA ASP A 38 3.81 -9.29 1.42
C ASP A 38 4.71 -8.20 0.81
N GLU A 39 6.00 -8.26 1.13
CA GLU A 39 6.94 -7.23 0.70
C GLU A 39 7.15 -7.25 -0.81
N ALA A 40 7.19 -8.44 -1.42
CA ALA A 40 7.36 -8.59 -2.86
C ALA A 40 6.10 -8.13 -3.62
N GLU A 41 4.89 -8.41 -3.11
CA GLU A 41 3.66 -7.86 -3.70
C GLU A 41 3.63 -6.33 -3.63
N VAL A 42 4.00 -5.74 -2.48
CA VAL A 42 4.05 -4.27 -2.33
C VAL A 42 5.04 -3.66 -3.31
N GLU A 43 6.21 -4.28 -3.47
CA GLU A 43 7.25 -3.81 -4.38
C GLU A 43 6.84 -3.95 -5.85
N ALA A 44 6.25 -5.08 -6.23
CA ALA A 44 5.68 -5.29 -7.56
C ALA A 44 4.56 -4.29 -7.85
N TRP A 45 3.70 -4.00 -6.88
CA TRP A 45 2.66 -3.00 -7.00
C TRP A 45 3.24 -1.59 -7.18
N LEU A 46 4.26 -1.21 -6.40
CA LEU A 46 4.97 0.06 -6.55
C LEU A 46 5.60 0.17 -7.94
N ALA A 47 6.20 -0.90 -8.45
CA ALA A 47 6.79 -0.94 -9.78
C ALA A 47 5.74 -0.88 -10.91
N ALA A 48 4.55 -1.43 -10.67
CA ALA A 48 3.42 -1.39 -11.59
C ALA A 48 2.64 -0.06 -11.55
N LEU A 49 2.83 0.77 -10.51
CA LEU A 49 2.18 2.06 -10.45
C LEU A 49 2.64 2.93 -11.62
N PRO A 50 1.72 3.56 -12.36
CA PRO A 50 2.10 4.54 -13.34
C PRO A 50 2.82 5.67 -12.61
N ARG A 51 4.04 5.99 -13.05
CA ARG A 51 4.74 7.19 -12.60
C ARG A 51 3.89 8.38 -13.03
N VAL A 52 3.10 8.90 -12.10
CA VAL A 52 2.48 10.20 -12.26
C VAL A 52 3.60 11.22 -12.10
N GLU A 53 4.19 11.63 -13.23
CA GLU A 53 4.95 12.87 -13.30
C GLU A 53 3.96 13.97 -12.90
N GLY A 54 4.11 14.48 -11.69
CA GLY A 54 3.27 15.57 -11.19
C GLY A 54 3.34 16.71 -12.18
N LYS A 55 2.19 17.07 -12.77
CA LYS A 55 2.05 18.34 -13.46
C LYS A 55 2.32 19.44 -12.43
N GLU A 56 3.39 20.20 -12.69
CA GLU A 56 3.66 21.52 -12.14
C GLU A 56 2.53 22.50 -12.45
#